data_AF-A0A242CEX5-F1
#
_entry.id   AF-A0A242CEX5-F1
#
_cell.length_a   1.000
_cell.length_b   1.000
_cell.length_c   1.000
_cell.angle_alpha   90.00
_cell.angle_beta   90.00
_cell.angle_gamma   90.00
#
_symmetry.space_group_name_H-M   'P 1'
#
loop_
_entity.id
_entity.type
_entity.pdbx_description
1 polymer ?
#
loop_
_entity_poly.entity_id
_entity_poly.type
_entity_poly.pdbx_seq_one_letter_code
_entity_poly.pdbx_strand_id
1 'polypeptide(L)'
;MKKFCLVGIMLLLLVGCSKMSSHTEKKYEEEVFIDLKFQDTKLIIKNNTKDSITILDSETEFSTKKNNKWVPIDETHGLLALTTNILGDDETELDLAERLSRIKEKEVKVTIHYEIEQKEREKSIVYVK
;
A
#
# COMPACT_ATOMS: atom_id res chain seq x y z
N MET A 1 -9.24 67.60 -15.19
CA MET A 1 -8.72 67.41 -13.81
C MET A 1 -8.89 65.94 -13.42
N LYS A 2 -7.81 65.31 -12.92
CA LYS A 2 -7.70 63.99 -12.24
C LYS A 2 -8.14 62.76 -13.07
N LYS A 3 -7.23 62.08 -13.78
CA LYS A 3 -6.25 61.05 -13.35
C LYS A 3 -6.84 59.62 -13.32
N PHE A 4 -6.15 58.78 -14.08
CA PHE A 4 -6.27 57.34 -14.32
C PHE A 4 -6.19 56.45 -13.07
N CYS A 5 -6.49 55.16 -13.33
CA CYS A 5 -5.96 53.94 -12.70
C CYS A 5 -6.69 53.44 -11.45
N LEU A 6 -7.38 52.28 -11.55
CA LEU A 6 -6.78 50.97 -11.27
C LEU A 6 -7.87 49.89 -11.32
N VAL A 7 -8.11 49.37 -12.52
CA VAL A 7 -8.49 47.97 -12.68
C VAL A 7 -7.23 47.17 -12.36
N GLY A 8 -7.32 46.25 -11.41
CA GLY A 8 -6.21 45.36 -11.03
C GLY A 8 -5.64 45.70 -9.66
N ILE A 9 -6.27 45.15 -8.63
CA ILE A 9 -5.68 44.48 -7.44
C ILE A 9 -6.88 44.01 -6.59
N MET A 10 -7.78 43.23 -7.20
CA MET A 10 -8.64 42.32 -6.44
C MET A 10 -8.26 40.89 -6.82
N LEU A 11 -6.93 40.66 -6.74
CA LEU A 11 -6.24 39.39 -6.96
C LEU A 11 -5.57 38.96 -5.64
N LEU A 12 -6.30 39.10 -4.54
CA LEU A 12 -5.89 38.64 -3.20
C LEU A 12 -6.77 37.47 -2.70
N LEU A 13 -7.41 36.74 -3.62
CA LEU A 13 -8.09 35.46 -3.32
C LEU A 13 -7.14 34.26 -3.50
N LEU A 14 -5.90 34.39 -3.02
CA LEU A 14 -4.96 33.26 -2.94
C LEU A 14 -4.16 33.34 -1.63
N VAL A 15 -4.85 33.33 -0.49
CA VAL A 15 -4.26 32.76 0.74
C VAL A 15 -4.65 31.29 0.77
N GLY A 16 -3.98 30.54 -0.11
CA GLY A 16 -3.98 29.09 -0.09
C GLY A 16 -3.21 28.57 1.12
N CYS A 17 -3.79 27.52 1.70
CA CYS A 17 -3.30 26.54 2.64
C CYS A 17 -1.81 26.57 3.05
N SER A 18 -1.58 26.41 4.36
CA SER A 18 -0.85 25.24 4.83
C SER A 18 -0.97 25.11 6.35
N LYS A 19 -2.04 24.46 6.82
CA LYS A 19 -1.88 23.64 8.03
C LYS A 19 -1.04 22.45 7.59
N MET A 20 0.28 22.65 7.65
CA MET A 20 1.28 21.62 7.52
C MET A 20 0.93 20.56 8.56
N SER A 21 0.30 19.47 8.12
CA SER A 21 0.12 18.29 8.96
C SER A 21 1.53 17.84 9.31
N SER A 22 1.94 18.07 10.54
CA SER A 22 3.06 17.36 11.12
C SER A 22 2.62 15.89 11.19
N HIS A 23 2.82 15.17 10.10
CA HIS A 23 2.88 13.73 10.15
C HIS A 23 4.20 13.42 10.85
N THR A 24 4.14 13.47 12.18
CA THR A 24 5.09 12.78 13.01
C THR A 24 4.91 11.31 12.63
N GLU A 25 5.76 10.81 11.74
CA GLU A 25 6.01 9.39 11.59
C GLU A 25 6.48 8.90 12.97
N LYS A 26 5.52 8.53 13.79
CA LYS A 26 5.78 7.65 14.92
C LYS A 26 6.21 6.34 14.28
N LYS A 27 7.52 6.11 14.24
CA LYS A 27 8.07 4.76 14.19
C LYS A 27 7.55 4.04 15.44
N TYR A 28 6.37 3.45 15.33
CA TYR A 28 5.99 2.36 16.19
C TYR A 28 6.99 1.24 15.90
N GLU A 29 7.59 0.66 16.94
CA GLU A 29 8.20 -0.66 16.81
C GLU A 29 7.15 -1.53 16.12
N GLU A 30 7.44 -2.00 14.91
CA GLU A 30 6.53 -2.86 14.17
C GLU A 30 6.35 -4.14 14.97
N GLU A 31 5.26 -4.21 15.74
CA GLU A 31 4.71 -5.48 16.14
C GLU A 31 4.50 -6.29 14.85
N VAL A 32 5.22 -7.40 14.74
CA VAL A 32 5.19 -8.25 13.55
C VAL A 32 3.92 -9.10 13.61
N PHE A 33 2.79 -8.51 13.20
CA PHE A 33 1.49 -9.19 13.22
C PHE A 33 1.42 -10.37 12.26
N ILE A 34 2.03 -10.22 11.08
CA ILE A 34 2.04 -11.26 10.05
C ILE A 34 3.44 -11.58 9.58
N ASP A 35 3.70 -12.81 9.16
CA ASP A 35 4.88 -13.18 8.40
C ASP A 35 4.52 -13.49 6.95
N LEU A 36 5.39 -13.05 6.05
CA LEU A 36 5.25 -13.24 4.61
C LEU A 36 6.39 -14.12 4.11
N LYS A 37 6.05 -15.10 3.27
CA LYS A 37 7.04 -15.96 2.61
C LYS A 37 6.53 -16.41 1.26
N PHE A 38 7.40 -16.40 0.26
CA PHE A 38 7.10 -17.05 -1.02
C PHE A 38 7.39 -18.55 -0.97
N GLN A 39 6.47 -19.34 -1.52
CA GLN A 39 6.67 -20.70 -1.98
C GLN A 39 6.33 -20.73 -3.47
N ASP A 40 7.36 -20.72 -4.32
CA ASP A 40 7.21 -20.45 -5.76
C ASP A 40 6.45 -19.12 -5.98
N THR A 41 5.36 -19.14 -6.75
CA THR A 41 4.50 -17.96 -7.01
C THR A 41 3.40 -17.75 -5.98
N LYS A 42 3.36 -18.57 -4.94
CA LYS A 42 2.36 -18.50 -3.87
C LYS A 42 2.91 -17.70 -2.70
N LEU A 43 2.14 -16.73 -2.24
CA LEU A 43 2.47 -15.95 -1.05
C LEU A 43 1.82 -16.59 0.17
N ILE A 44 2.65 -17.13 1.06
CA ILE A 44 2.22 -17.63 2.38
C ILE A 44 2.15 -16.45 3.33
N ILE A 45 0.99 -16.30 3.97
CA ILE A 45 0.72 -15.26 4.96
C ILE A 45 0.38 -15.97 6.27
N LYS A 46 1.25 -15.82 7.27
CA LYS A 46 1.05 -16.41 8.60
C LYS A 46 0.65 -15.31 9.58
N ASN A 47 -0.42 -15.55 10.34
CA ASN A 47 -0.80 -14.70 11.46
C ASN A 47 -0.01 -15.11 12.71
N ASN A 48 0.77 -14.19 13.28
CA ASN A 48 1.56 -14.43 14.49
C ASN A 48 0.88 -13.89 15.77
N THR A 49 -0.40 -13.53 15.66
CA THR A 49 -1.20 -12.97 16.75
C THR A 49 -2.21 -14.00 17.25
N LYS A 50 -2.85 -13.71 18.39
CA LYS A 50 -3.97 -14.52 18.89
C LYS A 50 -5.31 -14.12 18.27
N ASP A 51 -5.39 -12.91 17.71
CA ASP A 51 -6.61 -12.38 17.11
C ASP A 51 -6.71 -12.78 15.63
N SER A 52 -7.90 -12.70 15.06
CA SER A 52 -8.07 -12.86 13.62
C SER A 52 -7.61 -11.61 12.88
N ILE A 53 -6.97 -11.80 11.73
CA ILE A 53 -6.63 -10.73 10.79
C ILE A 53 -7.44 -10.87 9.51
N THR A 54 -7.76 -9.74 8.88
CA THR A 54 -8.44 -9.70 7.59
C THR A 54 -7.48 -9.18 6.55
N ILE A 55 -7.07 -10.02 5.61
CA ILE A 55 -6.30 -9.60 4.43
C ILE A 55 -7.24 -9.00 3.40
N LEU A 56 -6.86 -7.87 2.82
CA LEU A 56 -7.56 -7.19 1.72
C LEU A 56 -6.92 -7.64 0.40
N ASP A 57 -7.25 -8.85 -0.06
CA ASP A 57 -6.61 -9.50 -1.20
C ASP A 57 -6.65 -8.63 -2.47
N SER A 58 -7.79 -7.98 -2.71
CA SER A 58 -8.00 -7.07 -3.85
C SER A 58 -7.12 -5.82 -3.82
N GLU A 59 -6.62 -5.44 -2.64
CA GLU A 59 -5.75 -4.28 -2.45
C GLU A 59 -4.27 -4.64 -2.53
N THR A 60 -3.93 -5.91 -2.79
CA THR A 60 -2.53 -6.32 -2.96
C THR A 60 -1.86 -5.52 -4.08
N GLU A 61 -0.82 -4.77 -3.74
CA GLU A 61 -0.07 -3.91 -4.66
C GLU A 61 1.22 -4.55 -5.14
N PHE A 62 1.64 -4.17 -6.35
CA PHE A 62 2.85 -4.62 -6.98
C PHE A 62 3.71 -3.42 -7.33
N SER A 63 5.01 -3.51 -7.04
CA SER A 63 5.98 -2.48 -7.41
C SER A 63 7.22 -3.12 -8.04
N THR A 64 7.79 -2.46 -9.05
CA THR A 64 9.05 -2.87 -9.68
C THR A 64 10.14 -1.83 -9.47
N LYS A 65 11.40 -2.23 -9.62
CA LYS A 65 12.54 -1.36 -9.34
C LYS A 65 12.92 -0.56 -10.58
N LYS A 66 12.77 0.76 -10.52
CA LYS A 66 13.21 1.71 -11.56
C LYS A 66 14.14 2.74 -10.94
N ASN A 67 15.34 2.90 -11.49
CA ASN A 67 16.36 3.83 -10.96
C ASN A 67 16.60 3.66 -9.45
N ASN A 68 16.74 2.40 -8.99
CA ASN A 68 16.91 2.01 -7.59
C ASN A 68 15.76 2.41 -6.64
N LYS A 69 14.59 2.77 -7.17
CA LYS A 69 13.38 3.05 -6.40
C LYS A 69 12.28 2.07 -6.76
N TRP A 70 11.48 1.67 -5.77
CA TRP A 70 10.25 0.91 -6.00
C TRP A 70 9.21 1.85 -6.60
N VAL A 71 8.67 1.47 -7.75
CA VAL A 71 7.63 2.21 -8.47
C VAL A 71 6.44 1.28 -8.63
N PRO A 72 5.24 1.69 -8.18
CA PRO A 72 4.02 0.92 -8.37
C PRO A 72 3.80 0.60 -9.86
N ILE A 73 3.32 -0.60 -10.12
CA ILE A 73 2.87 -1.01 -11.44
C ILE A 73 1.36 -1.21 -11.34
N ASP A 74 0.64 -0.25 -11.92
CA ASP A 74 -0.81 -0.05 -11.78
C ASP A 74 -1.57 -1.22 -12.43
N GLU A 75 -1.84 -2.26 -11.64
CA GLU A 75 -2.57 -3.46 -12.07
C GLU A 75 -3.80 -3.75 -11.20
N THR A 76 -4.38 -2.75 -10.54
CA THR A 76 -5.67 -2.89 -9.84
C THR A 76 -6.83 -2.86 -10.85
N HIS A 77 -6.83 -3.83 -11.77
CA HIS A 77 -7.94 -4.04 -12.69
C HIS A 77 -9.10 -4.73 -11.97
N GLY A 78 -10.09 -3.96 -11.53
CA GLY A 78 -11.50 -4.37 -11.39
C GLY A 78 -11.78 -5.60 -10.51
N LEU A 79 -10.93 -5.89 -9.53
CA LEU A 79 -11.15 -7.00 -8.61
C LEU A 79 -12.39 -6.72 -7.75
N LEU A 80 -13.28 -7.72 -7.64
CA LEU A 80 -14.26 -7.76 -6.57
C LEU A 80 -13.52 -7.57 -5.24
N ALA A 81 -14.12 -6.85 -4.29
CA ALA A 81 -13.55 -6.73 -2.95
C ALA A 81 -13.44 -8.14 -2.35
N LEU A 82 -12.23 -8.68 -2.36
CA LEU A 82 -11.90 -10.01 -1.87
C LEU A 82 -11.11 -9.83 -0.60
N THR A 83 -11.57 -10.49 0.45
CA THR A 83 -10.89 -10.51 1.73
C THR A 83 -10.75 -11.93 2.24
N THR A 84 -9.64 -12.18 2.92
CA THR A 84 -9.35 -13.48 3.53
C THR A 84 -9.13 -13.29 5.03
N ASN A 85 -9.89 -14.01 5.84
CA ASN A 85 -9.71 -14.01 7.30
C ASN A 85 -8.72 -15.12 7.68
N ILE A 86 -7.72 -14.78 8.49
CA ILE A 86 -6.74 -15.74 9.02
C ILE A 86 -6.87 -15.73 10.54
N LEU A 87 -7.18 -16.89 11.13
CA LEU A 87 -7.29 -17.03 12.59
C LEU A 87 -5.92 -16.87 13.25
N GLY A 88 -5.90 -16.72 14.57
CA GLY A 88 -4.66 -16.61 15.33
C GLY A 88 -3.79 -17.85 15.20
N ASP A 89 -2.48 -17.64 15.02
CA ASP A 89 -1.45 -18.67 14.76
C ASP A 89 -1.62 -19.50 13.46
N ASP A 90 -2.66 -19.24 12.65
CA ASP A 90 -2.91 -19.92 11.37
C ASP A 90 -2.16 -19.25 10.20
N GLU A 91 -2.14 -19.94 9.05
CA GLU A 91 -1.61 -19.42 7.80
C GLU A 91 -2.59 -19.63 6.64
N THR A 92 -2.46 -18.78 5.62
CA THR A 92 -3.17 -18.92 4.34
C THR A 92 -2.21 -18.74 3.17
N GLU A 93 -2.71 -19.07 1.99
CA GLU A 93 -2.00 -18.95 0.72
C GLU A 93 -2.75 -18.01 -0.22
N LEU A 94 -2.03 -17.03 -0.76
CA LEU A 94 -2.48 -16.19 -1.86
C LEU A 94 -1.73 -16.59 -3.14
N ASP A 95 -2.44 -17.18 -4.11
CA ASP A 95 -1.86 -17.51 -5.41
C ASP A 95 -1.69 -16.26 -6.27
N LEU A 96 -0.43 -15.90 -6.54
CA LEU A 96 -0.07 -14.73 -7.35
C LEU A 96 0.48 -15.12 -8.73
N ALA A 97 0.38 -16.39 -9.15
CA ALA A 97 0.97 -16.89 -10.39
C ALA A 97 0.57 -16.05 -11.61
N GLU A 98 -0.72 -15.79 -11.78
CA GLU A 98 -1.21 -15.02 -12.94
C GLU A 98 -0.68 -13.59 -12.93
N ARG A 99 -0.77 -12.89 -11.79
CA ARG A 99 -0.30 -11.50 -11.64
C ARG A 99 1.21 -11.40 -11.85
N LEU A 100 1.98 -12.27 -11.19
CA LEU A 100 3.44 -12.31 -11.32
C LEU A 100 3.90 -12.73 -12.73
N SER A 101 3.11 -13.52 -13.46
CA SER A 101 3.45 -13.91 -14.84
C SER A 101 3.45 -12.74 -15.83
N ARG A 102 2.60 -11.73 -15.58
CA ARG A 102 2.43 -10.54 -16.44
C ARG A 102 3.57 -9.53 -16.28
N ILE A 103 4.23 -9.56 -15.13
CA ILE A 103 5.34 -8.66 -14.78
C ILE A 103 6.65 -9.18 -15.36
N LYS A 104 7.40 -8.34 -16.09
CA LYS A 104 8.61 -8.76 -16.80
C LYS A 104 9.88 -8.66 -15.96
N GLU A 105 9.84 -7.85 -14.91
CA GLU A 105 10.95 -7.57 -14.02
C GLU A 105 11.30 -8.78 -13.15
N LYS A 106 12.61 -8.91 -12.86
CA LYS A 106 13.15 -10.03 -12.06
C LYS A 106 12.76 -9.93 -10.58
N GLU A 107 12.70 -8.71 -10.06
CA GLU A 107 12.33 -8.42 -8.68
C GLU A 107 11.00 -7.68 -8.67
N VAL A 108 10.08 -8.15 -7.85
CA VAL A 108 8.76 -7.55 -7.65
C VAL A 108 8.52 -7.42 -6.17
N LYS A 109 8.27 -6.19 -5.68
CA LYS A 109 7.81 -5.98 -4.32
C LYS A 109 6.29 -6.13 -4.29
N VAL A 110 5.81 -7.04 -3.46
CA VAL A 110 4.39 -7.27 -3.20
C VAL A 110 4.06 -6.64 -1.85
N THR A 111 3.03 -5.80 -1.80
CA THR A 111 2.52 -5.21 -0.55
C THR A 111 1.13 -5.75 -0.28
N ILE A 112 0.94 -6.30 0.92
CA ILE A 112 -0.35 -6.80 1.40
C ILE A 112 -0.92 -5.79 2.39
N HIS A 113 -2.18 -5.44 2.20
CA HIS A 113 -2.97 -4.63 3.11
C HIS A 113 -3.85 -5.53 3.96
N TYR A 114 -3.93 -5.24 5.26
CA TYR A 114 -4.68 -6.06 6.20
C TYR A 114 -5.19 -5.24 7.38
N GLU A 115 -6.25 -5.74 8.01
CA GLU A 115 -6.83 -5.17 9.21
C GLU A 115 -6.66 -6.10 10.41
N ILE A 116 -6.29 -5.53 11.55
CA ILE A 116 -6.31 -6.18 12.85
C ILE A 116 -6.82 -5.17 13.87
N GLU A 117 -7.75 -5.57 14.75
CA GLU A 117 -8.37 -4.66 15.73
C GLU A 117 -8.92 -3.35 15.12
N GLN A 118 -9.50 -3.41 13.92
CA GLN A 118 -10.00 -2.23 13.19
C GLN A 118 -8.91 -1.21 12.81
N LYS A 119 -7.65 -1.62 12.79
CA LYS A 119 -6.52 -0.80 12.32
C LYS A 119 -5.99 -1.39 11.02
N GLU A 120 -6.01 -0.56 9.98
CA GLU A 120 -5.36 -0.86 8.70
C GLU A 120 -3.84 -0.88 8.86
N ARG A 121 -3.22 -1.87 8.24
CA ARG A 121 -1.77 -2.09 8.23
C ARG A 121 -1.34 -2.61 6.86
N GLU A 122 -0.05 -2.49 6.61
CA GLU A 122 0.57 -3.05 5.41
C GLU A 122 1.85 -3.80 5.75
N LYS A 123 2.21 -4.79 4.93
CA LYS A 123 3.53 -5.43 4.98
C LYS A 123 3.95 -5.80 3.57
N SER A 124 5.23 -5.58 3.26
CA SER A 124 5.78 -5.93 1.95
C SER A 124 6.79 -7.07 2.02
N ILE A 125 6.93 -7.77 0.90
CA ILE A 125 7.99 -8.77 0.63
C ILE A 125 8.45 -8.64 -0.82
N VAL A 126 9.71 -8.99 -1.08
CA VAL A 126 10.26 -9.03 -2.44
C VAL A 126 10.22 -10.46 -2.98
N TYR A 127 9.54 -10.64 -4.10
CA TYR A 127 9.60 -11.83 -4.94
C TYR A 127 10.75 -11.71 -5.94
N VAL A 128 11.51 -12.80 -6.13
CA VAL A 128 12.59 -12.91 -7.11
C VAL A 128 12.29 -14.09 -8.01
N LYS A 129 12.16 -13.85 -9.32
CA LYS A 129 11.96 -14.89 -10.35
C LYS A 129 13.19 -15.75 -10.57
#